data_AF-A6JBN7-F1
#
_entry.id   AF-A6JBN7-F1
#
_cell.length_a   1.000
_cell.length_b   1.000
_cell.length_c   1.000
_cell.angle_alpha   90.00
_cell.angle_beta   90.00
_cell.angle_gamma   90.00
#
_symmetry.space_group_name_H-M   'P 1'
#
loop_
_entity.id
_entity.type
_entity.pdbx_description
1 polymer ?
#
loop_
_entity_poly.entity_id
_entity_poly.type
_entity_poly.pdbx_seq_one_letter_code
_entity_poly.pdbx_strand_id
1 'polypeptide(L)'
;MCVATADKRPRSIPVVQVLRTTALTNACADHSDQRVVYLEHVVVRISISHPRRGDLQIHLISPSGTKSQLLAKRGKLKEWSLILYGTAEHPYRTFSSHQSRSRMLELSVPEQEPLKAEGPPPQAETPEEEEEYTGVCHPECGDKGCDGPSADQCLNCVHFSLGNSKTNRKCVSECPLGYFGDTAARRCRRCHKGCETCTGRSPTQCLSCRRGFYHHQETNTCVTLCPAGLYADESQRLCLRCHPSCQKCVDEPEKCTVCKEGFSLARGSCIPDCEPGTYFDSELIRCGECHHTCRTCVGPSREECIHCAKSFHFQDWKCVPACGEGFYPEEMPGLPHKVCRRCDENCLSCEGSSRNCSRCKAGFTQLGTSCITNHTCSNADETFCEMVKSNRLCERKLFIQFCCRTCLLAG
;
A
#
# COMPACT_ATOMS: atom_id res chain seq x y z
N MET A 1 -25.57 17.94 21.59
CA MET A 1 -25.16 16.60 21.10
C MET A 1 -25.92 15.57 21.90
N CYS A 2 -26.84 14.85 21.27
CA CYS A 2 -27.74 13.93 21.97
C CYS A 2 -27.10 12.54 22.12
N VAL A 3 -27.20 11.93 23.30
CA VAL A 3 -26.60 10.61 23.59
C VAL A 3 -27.63 9.72 24.29
N ALA A 4 -28.01 8.62 23.66
CA ALA A 4 -28.83 7.57 24.28
C ALA A 4 -28.00 6.30 24.50
N THR A 5 -28.30 5.56 25.57
CA THR A 5 -27.71 4.22 25.81
C THR A 5 -28.68 3.12 25.38
N ALA A 6 -28.57 2.71 24.12
CA ALA A 6 -29.39 1.63 23.56
C ALA A 6 -28.86 0.25 23.98
N ASP A 7 -29.68 -0.49 24.73
CA ASP A 7 -29.52 -1.88 25.21
C ASP A 7 -28.15 -2.27 25.83
N LYS A 8 -28.12 -2.39 27.16
CA LYS A 8 -26.94 -2.84 27.92
C LYS A 8 -26.87 -4.37 28.10
N ARG A 9 -27.82 -5.16 27.57
CA ARG A 9 -27.87 -6.61 27.82
C ARG A 9 -26.93 -7.36 26.85
N PRO A 10 -25.95 -8.14 27.34
CA PRO A 10 -25.11 -8.96 26.47
C PRO A 10 -25.95 -10.04 25.78
N ARG A 11 -25.79 -10.18 24.47
CA ARG A 11 -26.50 -11.17 23.64
C ARG A 11 -25.48 -12.16 23.07
N SER A 12 -25.72 -13.46 23.23
CA SER A 12 -24.90 -14.50 22.59
C SER A 12 -25.19 -14.56 21.08
N ILE A 13 -24.18 -14.88 20.28
CA ILE A 13 -24.31 -15.11 18.84
C ILE A 13 -24.20 -16.62 18.60
N PRO A 14 -25.30 -17.32 18.24
CA PRO A 14 -25.23 -18.76 18.00
C PRO A 14 -24.37 -19.09 16.79
N VAL A 15 -23.66 -20.22 16.84
CA VAL A 15 -22.80 -20.67 15.74
C VAL A 15 -23.65 -20.83 14.46
N VAL A 16 -23.15 -20.31 13.33
CA VAL A 16 -23.83 -20.24 12.02
C VAL A 16 -25.06 -19.31 11.94
N GLN A 17 -25.47 -18.62 13.01
CA GLN A 17 -26.63 -17.71 12.99
C GLN A 17 -26.26 -16.22 12.95
N VAL A 18 -27.15 -15.39 12.40
CA VAL A 18 -26.98 -13.93 12.30
C VAL A 18 -27.78 -13.24 13.40
N LEU A 19 -27.10 -12.79 14.46
CA LEU A 19 -27.71 -11.91 15.44
C LEU A 19 -27.99 -10.53 14.82
N ARG A 20 -29.27 -10.19 14.62
CA ARG A 20 -29.70 -8.84 14.27
C ARG A 20 -30.11 -8.09 15.54
N THR A 21 -29.75 -6.81 15.64
CA THR A 21 -30.23 -5.91 16.69
C THR A 21 -30.53 -4.54 16.08
N THR A 22 -31.54 -3.85 16.59
CA THR A 22 -32.02 -2.56 16.09
C THR A 22 -32.16 -1.60 17.26
N ALA A 23 -31.38 -0.51 17.22
CA ALA A 23 -31.43 0.55 18.21
C ALA A 23 -32.32 1.69 17.69
N LEU A 24 -33.58 1.70 18.11
CA LEU A 24 -34.42 2.90 17.99
C LEU A 24 -34.02 3.88 19.09
N THR A 25 -33.87 5.15 18.73
CA THR A 25 -33.45 6.20 19.66
C THR A 25 -34.06 7.55 19.29
N ASN A 26 -34.62 8.21 20.29
CA ASN A 26 -35.17 9.57 20.24
C ASN A 26 -34.33 10.52 21.11
N ALA A 27 -33.00 10.34 21.16
CA ALA A 27 -32.08 10.98 22.12
C ALA A 27 -32.18 12.52 22.28
N CYS A 28 -32.81 13.24 21.35
CA CYS A 28 -33.02 14.69 21.40
C CYS A 28 -34.45 15.09 21.82
N ALA A 29 -35.33 14.15 22.17
CA ALA A 29 -36.75 14.44 22.46
C ALA A 29 -36.93 15.38 23.65
N ASP A 30 -36.06 15.27 24.66
CA ASP A 30 -36.05 16.11 25.86
C ASP A 30 -35.31 17.45 25.64
N HIS A 31 -35.01 17.80 24.38
CA HIS A 31 -34.34 19.05 24.00
C HIS A 31 -35.18 19.76 22.93
N SER A 32 -36.18 20.53 23.36
CA SER A 32 -37.07 21.36 22.52
C SER A 32 -36.32 22.14 21.42
N ASP A 33 -35.16 22.67 21.80
CA ASP A 33 -34.40 23.63 20.99
C ASP A 33 -33.39 22.93 20.06
N GLN A 34 -33.20 21.60 20.21
CA GLN A 34 -32.27 20.79 19.40
C GLN A 34 -33.04 19.82 18.49
N ARG A 35 -34.05 20.34 17.77
CA ARG A 35 -34.75 19.59 16.72
C ARG A 35 -33.76 19.13 15.64
N VAL A 36 -33.60 17.82 15.49
CA VAL A 36 -32.76 17.23 14.45
C VAL A 36 -33.42 17.43 13.09
N VAL A 37 -32.91 18.38 12.31
CA VAL A 37 -33.36 18.62 10.92
C VAL A 37 -32.59 17.73 9.93
N TYR A 38 -31.29 17.52 10.17
CA TYR A 38 -30.41 16.69 9.34
C TYR A 38 -29.49 15.82 10.22
N LEU A 39 -29.08 14.66 9.70
CA LEU A 39 -28.16 13.72 10.36
C LEU A 39 -26.92 13.52 9.50
N GLU A 40 -25.78 14.03 9.96
CA GLU A 40 -24.50 13.98 9.25
C GLU A 40 -23.52 12.98 9.91
N HIS A 41 -23.22 13.20 11.20
CA HIS A 41 -22.20 12.45 11.94
C HIS A 41 -22.82 11.55 13.02
N VAL A 42 -23.16 10.30 12.67
CA VAL A 42 -23.72 9.31 13.60
C VAL A 42 -22.64 8.32 14.06
N VAL A 43 -22.33 8.32 15.37
CA VAL A 43 -21.32 7.45 15.98
C VAL A 43 -21.98 6.33 16.77
N VAL A 44 -21.71 5.08 16.40
CA VAL A 44 -22.18 3.87 17.11
C VAL A 44 -21.00 3.17 17.77
N ARG A 45 -21.08 2.90 19.08
CA ARG A 45 -20.08 2.14 19.85
C ARG A 45 -20.63 0.74 20.14
N ILE A 46 -19.86 -0.29 19.80
CA ILE A 46 -20.24 -1.71 20.00
C ILE A 46 -19.04 -2.43 20.63
N SER A 47 -19.29 -3.28 21.62
CA SER A 47 -18.29 -4.18 22.22
C SER A 47 -18.67 -5.64 21.90
N ILE A 48 -17.71 -6.44 21.45
CA ILE A 48 -17.90 -7.83 21.03
C ILE A 48 -16.70 -8.67 21.48
N SER A 49 -16.95 -9.84 22.05
CA SER A 49 -15.94 -10.86 22.34
C SER A 49 -16.21 -12.10 21.48
N HIS A 50 -15.16 -12.66 20.85
CA HIS A 50 -15.26 -13.82 19.97
C HIS A 50 -13.88 -14.52 19.83
N PRO A 51 -13.80 -15.86 19.86
CA PRO A 51 -12.51 -16.58 19.94
C PRO A 51 -11.63 -16.47 18.68
N ARG A 52 -12.19 -16.11 17.53
CA ARG A 52 -11.44 -15.95 16.27
C ARG A 52 -11.91 -14.71 15.50
N ARG A 53 -11.00 -13.77 15.21
CA ARG A 53 -11.35 -12.50 14.55
C ARG A 53 -11.73 -12.66 13.07
N GLY A 54 -11.16 -13.64 12.36
CA GLY A 54 -11.33 -13.82 10.90
C GLY A 54 -12.68 -14.39 10.46
N ASP A 55 -13.44 -14.99 11.39
CA ASP A 55 -14.73 -15.63 11.13
C ASP A 55 -15.92 -14.67 11.28
N LEU A 56 -15.70 -13.52 11.95
CA LEU A 56 -16.69 -12.45 12.10
C LEU A 56 -16.78 -11.58 10.84
N GLN A 57 -17.99 -11.11 10.55
CA GLN A 57 -18.24 -10.04 9.58
C GLN A 57 -19.15 -9.00 10.23
N ILE A 58 -18.74 -7.74 10.18
CA ILE A 58 -19.49 -6.63 10.78
C ILE A 58 -19.82 -5.66 9.66
N HIS A 59 -21.11 -5.40 9.47
CA HIS A 59 -21.62 -4.37 8.59
C HIS A 59 -22.44 -3.38 9.41
N LEU A 60 -22.21 -2.10 9.20
CA LEU A 60 -23.12 -1.04 9.62
C LEU A 60 -23.85 -0.57 8.37
N ILE A 61 -25.18 -0.45 8.45
CA ILE A 61 -26.02 0.01 7.35
C ILE A 61 -26.70 1.28 7.85
N SER A 62 -26.47 2.39 7.13
CA SER A 62 -27.12 3.67 7.42
C SER A 62 -28.59 3.67 6.99
N PRO A 63 -29.42 4.62 7.48
CA PRO A 63 -30.80 4.77 7.00
C PRO A 63 -30.93 5.00 5.48
N SER A 64 -29.89 5.51 4.82
CA SER A 64 -29.83 5.69 3.36
C SER A 64 -29.37 4.44 2.60
N GLY A 65 -29.23 3.29 3.26
CA GLY A 65 -28.81 2.03 2.64
C GLY A 65 -27.30 1.89 2.41
N THR A 66 -26.49 2.93 2.71
CA THR A 66 -25.03 2.84 2.60
C THR A 66 -24.50 1.75 3.55
N LYS A 67 -23.96 0.67 2.97
CA LYS A 67 -23.44 -0.51 3.68
C LYS A 67 -21.94 -0.35 3.93
N SER A 68 -21.57 0.14 5.11
CA SER A 68 -20.20 0.26 5.57
C SER A 68 -19.72 -1.06 6.19
N GLN A 69 -18.72 -1.71 5.57
CA GLN A 69 -18.14 -2.95 6.09
C GLN A 69 -17.06 -2.65 7.12
N LEU A 70 -17.40 -2.78 8.41
CA LEU A 70 -16.49 -2.51 9.53
C LEU A 70 -15.55 -3.69 9.85
N LEU A 71 -15.93 -4.92 9.47
CA LEU A 71 -15.05 -6.09 9.55
C LEU A 71 -15.36 -7.08 8.42
N ALA A 72 -14.32 -7.64 7.79
CA ALA A 72 -14.45 -8.55 6.66
C ALA A 72 -14.08 -10.00 7.03
N LYS A 73 -14.97 -10.94 6.64
CA LYS A 73 -14.77 -12.38 6.78
C LYS A 73 -13.68 -12.85 5.81
N ARG A 74 -12.76 -13.69 6.27
CA ARG A 74 -11.66 -14.25 5.45
C ARG A 74 -11.93 -15.69 4.97
N GLY A 75 -13.16 -16.01 4.57
CA GLY A 75 -13.56 -17.36 4.14
C GLY A 75 -14.79 -17.40 3.21
N LYS A 76 -14.84 -18.41 2.32
CA LYS A 76 -15.76 -18.50 1.16
C LYS A 76 -17.21 -18.91 1.54
N LEU A 77 -18.19 -18.28 0.85
CA LEU A 77 -19.22 -18.89 -0.04
C LEU A 77 -20.65 -18.28 0.10
N LYS A 78 -21.28 -18.01 -1.06
CA LYS A 78 -22.72 -17.86 -1.40
C LYS A 78 -23.66 -17.05 -0.46
N GLU A 79 -23.77 -15.76 -0.78
CA GLU A 79 -25.01 -15.01 -1.11
C GLU A 79 -26.35 -15.29 -0.39
N TRP A 80 -26.93 -14.21 0.17
CA TRP A 80 -28.38 -13.94 0.23
C TRP A 80 -28.61 -12.42 0.42
N SER A 81 -29.84 -11.93 0.19
CA SER A 81 -30.23 -10.53 0.38
C SER A 81 -31.63 -10.39 1.01
N LEU A 82 -31.91 -9.23 1.63
CA LEU A 82 -33.24 -8.83 2.11
C LEU A 82 -33.31 -7.29 2.15
N ILE A 83 -34.48 -6.71 1.84
CA ILE A 83 -34.65 -5.30 1.42
C ILE A 83 -35.69 -4.60 2.35
N LEU A 84 -36.05 -3.34 2.02
CA LEU A 84 -37.25 -2.58 2.41
C LEU A 84 -37.09 -1.71 3.70
N TYR A 85 -37.54 -0.45 3.81
CA TYR A 85 -38.18 0.52 2.89
C TYR A 85 -37.64 1.96 3.15
N GLY A 86 -37.71 2.87 2.17
CA GLY A 86 -37.43 4.30 2.30
C GLY A 86 -37.55 5.05 0.96
N THR A 87 -38.01 6.30 0.95
CA THR A 87 -38.40 7.04 -0.28
C THR A 87 -37.25 7.69 -1.04
N ALA A 88 -37.47 7.95 -2.34
CA ALA A 88 -36.44 8.37 -3.27
C ALA A 88 -36.35 9.89 -3.48
N GLU A 89 -35.12 10.42 -3.43
CA GLU A 89 -34.56 11.24 -4.51
C GLU A 89 -33.02 11.23 -4.44
N HIS A 90 -32.32 11.60 -5.52
CA HIS A 90 -30.85 11.68 -5.57
C HIS A 90 -30.40 13.12 -5.90
N PRO A 91 -29.43 13.70 -5.17
CA PRO A 91 -29.13 15.14 -5.23
C PRO A 91 -28.24 15.56 -6.41
N TYR A 92 -28.55 15.13 -7.64
CA TYR A 92 -27.92 15.63 -8.86
C TYR A 92 -28.92 15.83 -10.01
N ARG A 93 -29.57 17.00 -10.03
CA ARG A 93 -30.04 17.61 -11.28
C ARG A 93 -29.45 19.01 -11.43
N THR A 94 -28.61 19.15 -12.45
CA THR A 94 -28.04 20.41 -12.91
C THR A 94 -29.11 21.27 -13.56
N PHE A 95 -29.20 22.55 -13.19
CA PHE A 95 -29.82 23.56 -14.05
C PHE A 95 -29.04 24.87 -14.07
N SER A 96 -28.71 25.30 -15.28
CA SER A 96 -28.19 26.63 -15.59
C SER A 96 -28.63 26.99 -17.01
N SER A 97 -29.82 27.56 -17.16
CA SER A 97 -30.16 28.36 -18.35
C SER A 97 -31.37 29.26 -18.12
N HIS A 98 -31.10 30.56 -18.21
CA HIS A 98 -31.92 31.67 -18.72
C HIS A 98 -33.44 31.53 -18.89
N GLN A 99 -34.14 32.57 -18.38
CA GLN A 99 -35.36 33.25 -18.86
C GLN A 99 -36.44 33.36 -17.76
N SER A 100 -37.32 34.37 -17.69
CA SER A 100 -37.30 35.79 -18.13
C SER A 100 -38.60 36.46 -17.62
N ARG A 101 -38.55 37.75 -17.26
CA ARG A 101 -39.72 38.66 -17.06
C ARG A 101 -40.84 38.27 -16.08
N SER A 102 -40.82 38.97 -14.94
CA SER A 102 -41.92 39.74 -14.32
C SER A 102 -43.38 39.55 -14.77
N ARG A 103 -44.28 39.35 -13.78
CA ARG A 103 -45.56 40.11 -13.66
C ARG A 103 -46.06 40.17 -12.21
N MET A 104 -47.22 40.80 -11.99
CA MET A 104 -47.64 41.48 -10.74
C MET A 104 -49.09 41.06 -10.34
N LEU A 105 -49.64 41.68 -9.27
CA LEU A 105 -50.99 41.59 -8.67
C LEU A 105 -51.05 40.56 -7.51
N GLU A 106 -51.35 40.95 -6.26
CA GLU A 106 -52.66 41.41 -5.68
C GLU A 106 -53.70 40.27 -5.58
N LEU A 107 -54.54 40.12 -4.55
CA LEU A 107 -54.84 40.81 -3.27
C LEU A 107 -55.48 39.71 -2.34
N SER A 108 -55.99 39.83 -1.09
CA SER A 108 -56.36 40.84 -0.06
C SER A 108 -56.58 40.04 1.28
N VAL A 109 -57.19 40.41 2.42
CA VAL A 109 -58.06 41.54 2.86
C VAL A 109 -57.60 42.14 4.24
N PRO A 110 -58.12 41.87 5.49
CA PRO A 110 -57.84 42.72 6.67
C PRO A 110 -57.17 41.93 7.84
N GLU A 111 -57.17 42.26 9.15
CA GLU A 111 -57.69 43.32 10.06
C GLU A 111 -56.78 43.34 11.33
N GLN A 112 -56.85 44.19 12.37
CA GLN A 112 -57.79 45.23 12.82
C GLN A 112 -57.02 46.39 13.52
N GLU A 113 -57.76 47.38 14.04
CA GLU A 113 -57.32 48.68 14.56
C GLU A 113 -57.11 48.70 16.11
N PRO A 114 -56.70 49.82 16.79
CA PRO A 114 -56.55 51.23 16.34
C PRO A 114 -55.20 51.90 16.78
N LEU A 115 -54.94 53.22 16.78
CA LEU A 115 -55.78 54.44 16.67
C LEU A 115 -55.02 55.60 15.96
N LYS A 116 -55.66 56.78 15.91
CA LYS A 116 -55.31 58.02 15.18
C LYS A 116 -54.24 58.93 15.81
N ALA A 117 -53.55 59.70 14.95
CA ALA A 117 -53.40 61.16 15.08
C ALA A 117 -53.19 61.80 13.67
N GLU A 118 -53.52 63.08 13.51
CA GLU A 118 -53.43 63.83 12.23
C GLU A 118 -52.16 64.73 12.20
N GLY A 119 -51.76 65.22 11.01
CA GLY A 119 -50.51 66.00 10.84
C GLY A 119 -50.61 67.23 9.92
N PRO A 120 -49.50 67.99 9.72
CA PRO A 120 -49.42 69.16 8.83
C PRO A 120 -48.74 68.85 7.46
N PRO A 121 -48.81 69.79 6.48
CA PRO A 121 -48.41 69.58 5.07
C PRO A 121 -46.91 69.86 4.76
N PRO A 122 -46.42 69.53 3.54
CA PRO A 122 -44.97 69.41 3.26
C PRO A 122 -44.28 70.72 2.85
N GLN A 123 -42.95 70.77 2.99
CA GLN A 123 -42.10 71.81 2.41
C GLN A 123 -40.73 71.28 1.96
N ALA A 124 -40.20 71.93 0.92
CA ALA A 124 -38.81 71.98 0.45
C ALA A 124 -38.13 70.64 0.06
N GLU A 125 -37.96 70.48 -1.25
CA GLU A 125 -36.83 69.74 -1.83
C GLU A 125 -35.51 70.40 -1.37
N THR A 126 -34.63 69.63 -0.74
CA THR A 126 -33.20 69.99 -0.62
C THR A 126 -32.43 69.25 -1.70
N PRO A 127 -31.48 69.88 -2.42
CA PRO A 127 -30.54 69.14 -3.24
C PRO A 127 -29.76 68.17 -2.35
N GLU A 128 -29.63 66.91 -2.78
CA GLU A 128 -28.58 66.04 -2.26
C GLU A 128 -27.26 66.56 -2.83
N GLU A 129 -26.57 67.42 -2.07
CA GLU A 129 -25.20 67.83 -2.38
C GLU A 129 -24.32 66.57 -2.35
N GLU A 130 -23.57 66.31 -3.42
CA GLU A 130 -22.64 65.19 -3.49
C GLU A 130 -21.49 65.47 -2.50
N GLU A 131 -21.61 65.00 -1.25
CA GLU A 131 -20.57 65.08 -0.22
C GLU A 131 -19.33 64.28 -0.66
N GLU A 132 -18.45 64.92 -1.43
CA GLU A 132 -17.16 64.37 -1.82
C GLU A 132 -16.37 64.00 -0.56
N TYR A 133 -16.14 62.70 -0.37
CA TYR A 133 -15.58 62.16 0.88
C TYR A 133 -14.14 62.64 1.08
N THR A 134 -13.97 63.72 1.84
CA THR A 134 -12.67 64.34 2.18
C THR A 134 -11.87 63.56 3.23
N GLY A 135 -12.30 62.35 3.60
CA GLY A 135 -11.63 61.51 4.59
C GLY A 135 -10.43 60.74 4.03
N VAL A 136 -9.67 60.11 4.92
CA VAL A 136 -8.49 59.32 4.52
C VAL A 136 -8.93 58.02 3.83
N CYS A 137 -8.47 57.82 2.60
CA CYS A 137 -8.70 56.60 1.82
C CYS A 137 -7.89 55.41 2.34
N HIS A 138 -8.37 54.20 2.05
CA HIS A 138 -7.59 52.97 2.29
C HIS A 138 -6.26 53.01 1.52
N PRO A 139 -5.12 52.56 2.06
CA PRO A 139 -3.80 52.63 1.40
C PRO A 139 -3.67 51.82 0.10
N GLU A 140 -4.66 50.99 -0.24
CA GLU A 140 -4.74 50.27 -1.52
C GLU A 140 -5.52 51.06 -2.60
N CYS A 141 -6.18 52.16 -2.24
CA CYS A 141 -6.81 53.08 -3.19
C CYS A 141 -5.71 53.88 -3.91
N GLY A 142 -5.85 54.05 -5.22
CA GLY A 142 -4.88 54.80 -6.02
C GLY A 142 -5.24 56.28 -6.19
N ASP A 143 -4.60 56.92 -7.17
CA ASP A 143 -4.61 58.37 -7.42
C ASP A 143 -5.96 58.96 -7.87
N LYS A 144 -7.06 58.19 -7.83
CA LYS A 144 -8.43 58.66 -8.12
C LYS A 144 -9.32 58.81 -6.89
N GLY A 145 -8.80 58.54 -5.68
CA GLY A 145 -9.56 58.67 -4.44
C GLY A 145 -10.52 57.51 -4.17
N CYS A 146 -11.47 57.76 -3.27
CA CYS A 146 -12.36 56.76 -2.69
C CYS A 146 -13.68 57.38 -2.22
N ASP A 147 -14.72 56.55 -2.19
CA ASP A 147 -16.06 56.87 -1.70
C ASP A 147 -16.21 56.51 -0.19
N GLY A 148 -15.08 56.37 0.52
CA GLY A 148 -15.02 55.96 1.93
C GLY A 148 -13.72 55.23 2.33
N PRO A 149 -13.54 54.93 3.62
CA PRO A 149 -12.28 54.43 4.18
C PRO A 149 -11.99 52.94 3.90
N SER A 150 -12.94 52.18 3.34
CA SER A 150 -12.81 50.74 3.14
C SER A 150 -12.14 50.40 1.81
N ALA A 151 -11.37 49.32 1.76
CA ALA A 151 -10.64 48.91 0.54
C ALA A 151 -11.54 48.53 -0.66
N ASP A 152 -12.84 48.39 -0.45
CA ASP A 152 -13.88 48.17 -1.44
C ASP A 152 -14.63 49.44 -1.90
N GLN A 153 -14.31 50.59 -1.29
CA GLN A 153 -14.80 51.92 -1.66
C GLN A 153 -13.76 52.70 -2.53
N CYS A 154 -12.71 52.03 -3.03
CA CYS A 154 -11.67 52.66 -3.86
C CYS A 154 -12.07 52.78 -5.34
N LEU A 155 -11.95 53.99 -5.91
CA LEU A 155 -12.26 54.24 -7.33
C LEU A 155 -11.23 53.56 -8.26
N ASN A 156 -9.94 53.65 -7.95
CA ASN A 156 -8.86 52.82 -8.55
C ASN A 156 -8.07 52.08 -7.45
N CYS A 157 -7.37 51.00 -7.82
CA CYS A 157 -6.45 50.28 -6.93
C CYS A 157 -5.00 50.61 -7.31
N VAL A 158 -4.10 50.68 -6.33
CA VAL A 158 -2.65 50.75 -6.57
C VAL A 158 -2.16 49.46 -7.24
N HIS A 159 -2.36 48.33 -6.54
CA HIS A 159 -1.90 47.00 -6.93
C HIS A 159 -2.94 46.24 -7.76
N PHE A 160 -3.84 45.46 -7.12
CA PHE A 160 -4.80 44.62 -7.83
C PHE A 160 -6.24 44.86 -7.35
N SER A 161 -7.17 44.77 -8.31
CA SER A 161 -8.60 44.63 -8.01
C SER A 161 -8.98 43.16 -7.84
N LEU A 162 -9.80 42.86 -6.82
CA LEU A 162 -10.44 41.57 -6.60
C LEU A 162 -11.95 41.72 -6.82
N GLY A 163 -12.56 40.82 -7.58
CA GLY A 163 -13.99 40.90 -7.93
C GLY A 163 -14.28 41.72 -9.19
N ASN A 164 -15.43 42.40 -9.20
CA ASN A 164 -15.97 43.16 -10.34
C ASN A 164 -17.12 44.07 -9.88
N SER A 165 -17.57 45.05 -10.67
CA SER A 165 -18.65 45.98 -10.26
C SER A 165 -20.03 45.35 -9.99
N LYS A 166 -20.20 44.03 -10.17
CA LYS A 166 -21.40 43.26 -9.79
C LYS A 166 -21.17 42.30 -8.62
N THR A 167 -19.96 42.25 -8.07
CA THR A 167 -19.50 41.31 -7.03
C THR A 167 -18.41 42.00 -6.22
N ASN A 168 -18.78 42.57 -5.07
CA ASN A 168 -18.07 43.63 -4.33
C ASN A 168 -16.55 43.74 -4.62
N ARG A 169 -16.14 44.87 -5.20
CA ARG A 169 -14.80 45.08 -5.77
C ARG A 169 -13.85 45.59 -4.69
N LYS A 170 -12.98 44.72 -4.18
CA LYS A 170 -11.98 45.10 -3.16
C LYS A 170 -10.59 45.30 -3.79
N CYS A 171 -9.87 46.36 -3.41
CA CYS A 171 -8.45 46.52 -3.74
C CYS A 171 -7.57 45.73 -2.76
N VAL A 172 -6.52 45.09 -3.29
CA VAL A 172 -5.58 44.24 -2.53
C VAL A 172 -4.16 44.35 -3.10
N SER A 173 -3.16 44.32 -2.23
CA SER A 173 -1.73 44.28 -2.56
C SER A 173 -1.34 42.95 -3.20
N GLU A 174 -1.83 41.84 -2.64
CA GLU A 174 -1.60 40.48 -3.14
C GLU A 174 -2.92 39.74 -3.41
N CYS A 175 -2.91 38.83 -4.39
CA CYS A 175 -4.09 38.07 -4.76
C CYS A 175 -4.28 36.83 -3.87
N PRO A 176 -5.48 36.59 -3.32
CA PRO A 176 -5.74 35.47 -2.42
C PRO A 176 -5.74 34.11 -3.13
N LEU A 177 -5.55 33.03 -2.37
CA LEU A 177 -5.45 31.65 -2.86
C LEU A 177 -6.59 31.26 -3.83
N GLY A 178 -6.22 30.71 -4.98
CA GLY A 178 -7.09 30.47 -6.14
C GLY A 178 -7.13 31.60 -7.16
N TYR A 179 -6.40 32.69 -6.95
CA TYR A 179 -6.24 33.79 -7.91
C TYR A 179 -4.75 34.11 -8.14
N PHE A 180 -4.43 34.63 -9.32
CA PHE A 180 -3.13 35.19 -9.68
C PHE A 180 -3.27 36.67 -10.05
N GLY A 181 -2.22 37.45 -9.82
CA GLY A 181 -2.18 38.86 -10.24
C GLY A 181 -1.95 38.99 -11.74
N ASP A 182 -2.98 39.39 -12.48
CA ASP A 182 -2.82 39.81 -13.87
C ASP A 182 -2.35 41.27 -13.89
N THR A 183 -1.06 41.47 -14.18
CA THR A 183 -0.41 42.79 -14.17
C THR A 183 -0.88 43.69 -15.29
N ALA A 184 -1.21 43.13 -16.46
CA ALA A 184 -1.75 43.88 -17.60
C ALA A 184 -3.17 44.40 -17.33
N ALA A 185 -3.97 43.66 -16.56
CA ALA A 185 -5.33 44.03 -16.18
C ALA A 185 -5.47 44.67 -14.78
N ARG A 186 -4.37 44.80 -14.02
CA ARG A 186 -4.34 45.13 -12.57
C ARG A 186 -5.48 44.47 -11.78
N ARG A 187 -5.66 43.15 -11.99
CA ARG A 187 -6.78 42.38 -11.42
C ARG A 187 -6.38 40.96 -11.05
N CYS A 188 -6.84 40.50 -9.89
CA CYS A 188 -6.76 39.10 -9.49
C CYS A 188 -7.68 38.24 -10.38
N ARG A 189 -7.09 37.42 -11.25
CA ARG A 189 -7.81 36.46 -12.11
C ARG A 189 -7.77 35.07 -11.50
N ARG A 190 -8.87 34.31 -11.60
CA ARG A 190 -8.97 32.98 -10.99
C ARG A 190 -8.07 31.96 -11.72
N CYS A 191 -7.36 31.14 -10.94
CA CYS A 191 -6.61 29.98 -11.40
C CYS A 191 -7.51 28.93 -12.09
N HIS A 192 -6.89 27.93 -12.70
CA HIS A 192 -7.61 26.74 -13.18
C HIS A 192 -8.33 25.97 -12.05
N LYS A 193 -9.34 25.16 -12.38
CA LYS A 193 -10.02 24.28 -11.42
C LYS A 193 -9.02 23.35 -10.72
N GLY A 194 -9.25 23.08 -9.43
CA GLY A 194 -8.36 22.27 -8.56
C GLY A 194 -7.13 23.02 -8.03
N CYS A 195 -6.74 24.11 -8.67
CA CYS A 195 -5.51 24.86 -8.33
C CYS A 195 -5.71 25.80 -7.13
N GLU A 196 -4.65 25.95 -6.33
CA GLU A 196 -4.58 26.79 -5.12
C GLU A 196 -3.61 27.97 -5.30
N THR A 197 -2.44 27.76 -5.91
CA THR A 197 -1.54 28.84 -6.38
C THR A 197 -1.14 28.60 -7.83
N CYS A 198 -1.12 29.66 -8.65
CA CYS A 198 -0.83 29.57 -10.07
C CYS A 198 -0.08 30.81 -10.59
N THR A 199 0.70 30.64 -11.66
CA THR A 199 1.33 31.74 -12.41
C THR A 199 0.42 32.29 -13.51
N GLY A 200 -0.69 31.61 -13.79
CA GLY A 200 -1.61 31.98 -14.86
C GLY A 200 -2.85 31.09 -14.94
N ARG A 201 -3.59 31.23 -16.04
CA ARG A 201 -4.93 30.65 -16.20
C ARG A 201 -4.94 29.26 -16.85
N SER A 202 -3.81 28.82 -17.43
CA SER A 202 -3.68 27.46 -18.00
C SER A 202 -3.79 26.39 -16.91
N PRO A 203 -4.35 25.20 -17.19
CA PRO A 203 -4.21 24.05 -16.30
C PRO A 203 -2.75 23.71 -15.98
N THR A 204 -1.81 23.98 -16.90
CA THR A 204 -0.35 23.72 -16.77
C THR A 204 0.44 24.83 -16.07
N GLN A 205 -0.24 25.86 -15.55
CA GLN A 205 0.38 27.00 -14.84
C GLN A 205 0.14 26.91 -13.33
N CYS A 206 -0.10 25.72 -12.79
CA CYS A 206 -0.40 25.51 -11.38
C CYS A 206 0.85 25.12 -10.56
N LEU A 207 1.05 25.81 -9.44
CA LEU A 207 2.16 25.59 -8.50
C LEU A 207 1.75 24.75 -7.29
N SER A 208 0.50 24.88 -6.80
CA SER A 208 -0.03 24.04 -5.70
C SER A 208 -1.50 23.70 -5.89
N CYS A 209 -1.90 22.52 -5.41
CA CYS A 209 -3.26 21.98 -5.57
C CYS A 209 -4.07 22.02 -4.27
N ARG A 210 -5.37 22.28 -4.40
CA ARG A 210 -6.33 22.25 -3.29
C ARG A 210 -6.47 20.83 -2.74
N ARG A 211 -6.89 20.69 -1.47
CA ARG A 211 -7.24 19.40 -0.87
C ARG A 211 -8.21 18.61 -1.77
N GLY A 212 -7.95 17.31 -1.95
CA GLY A 212 -8.67 16.44 -2.90
C GLY A 212 -8.15 16.48 -4.35
N PHE A 213 -7.04 17.19 -4.61
CA PHE A 213 -6.29 17.16 -5.86
C PHE A 213 -4.80 16.96 -5.56
N TYR A 214 -4.12 16.24 -6.45
CA TYR A 214 -2.69 15.97 -6.39
C TYR A 214 -1.98 16.72 -7.53
N HIS A 215 -0.80 17.27 -7.25
CA HIS A 215 -0.01 17.99 -8.26
C HIS A 215 0.85 17.02 -9.09
N HIS A 216 0.75 17.13 -10.41
CA HIS A 216 1.51 16.32 -11.35
C HIS A 216 2.66 17.14 -11.94
N GLN A 217 3.83 17.04 -11.28
CA GLN A 217 5.02 17.88 -11.47
C GLN A 217 5.47 18.02 -12.93
N GLU A 218 5.42 16.95 -13.73
CA GLU A 218 5.85 16.97 -15.15
C GLU A 218 5.00 17.87 -16.05
N THR A 219 3.77 18.15 -15.63
CA THR A 219 2.80 18.94 -16.41
C THR A 219 2.36 20.22 -15.70
N ASN A 220 2.73 20.39 -14.43
CA ASN A 220 2.25 21.43 -13.52
C ASN A 220 0.71 21.56 -13.51
N THR A 221 0.02 20.42 -13.48
CA THR A 221 -1.45 20.31 -13.42
C THR A 221 -1.92 19.72 -12.10
N CYS A 222 -3.18 19.99 -11.74
CA CYS A 222 -3.87 19.34 -10.62
C CYS A 222 -4.83 18.27 -11.13
N VAL A 223 -4.69 17.03 -10.64
CA VAL A 223 -5.54 15.89 -10.99
C VAL A 223 -6.20 15.27 -9.76
N THR A 224 -7.39 14.69 -9.91
CA THR A 224 -8.07 13.94 -8.83
C THR A 224 -7.64 12.47 -8.77
N LEU A 225 -7.01 11.97 -9.83
CA LEU A 225 -6.47 10.62 -9.96
C LEU A 225 -5.14 10.73 -10.72
N CYS A 226 -4.08 10.15 -10.19
CA CYS A 226 -2.78 10.15 -10.86
C CYS A 226 -2.78 9.23 -12.10
N PRO A 227 -2.01 9.57 -13.15
CA PRO A 227 -1.90 8.73 -14.35
C PRO A 227 -1.14 7.43 -14.07
N ALA A 228 -1.22 6.47 -15.00
CA ALA A 228 -0.55 5.17 -14.87
C ALA A 228 0.98 5.33 -14.68
N GLY A 229 1.57 4.45 -13.87
CA GLY A 229 2.97 4.56 -13.41
C GLY A 229 3.18 5.53 -12.24
N LEU A 230 2.15 6.26 -11.81
CA LEU A 230 2.19 7.14 -10.64
C LEU A 230 1.07 6.76 -9.63
N TYR A 231 1.31 7.05 -8.35
CA TYR A 231 0.33 6.97 -7.26
C TYR A 231 0.11 8.35 -6.64
N ALA A 232 -1.03 8.50 -5.97
CA ALA A 232 -1.37 9.69 -5.20
C ALA A 232 -0.81 9.55 -3.78
N ASP A 233 0.10 10.43 -3.37
CA ASP A 233 0.52 10.56 -1.98
C ASP A 233 -0.32 11.63 -1.26
N GLU A 234 -1.00 11.24 -0.18
CA GLU A 234 -1.77 12.14 0.67
C GLU A 234 -0.90 13.10 1.51
N SER A 235 0.34 12.71 1.82
CA SER A 235 1.18 13.49 2.74
C SER A 235 1.73 14.77 2.10
N GLN A 236 2.18 14.69 0.84
CA GLN A 236 2.71 15.79 0.04
C GLN A 236 1.68 16.33 -0.97
N ARG A 237 0.57 15.61 -1.21
CA ARG A 237 -0.41 15.87 -2.29
C ARG A 237 0.23 15.91 -3.68
N LEU A 238 1.15 14.98 -3.92
CA LEU A 238 1.86 14.82 -5.19
C LEU A 238 1.45 13.52 -5.87
N CYS A 239 1.48 13.53 -7.20
CA CYS A 239 1.59 12.29 -7.96
C CYS A 239 3.06 11.86 -7.95
N LEU A 240 3.38 10.78 -7.24
CA LEU A 240 4.73 10.21 -7.13
C LEU A 240 4.85 8.93 -7.98
N ARG A 241 6.06 8.57 -8.41
CA ARG A 241 6.29 7.39 -9.28
C ARG A 241 6.23 6.07 -8.53
N CYS A 242 5.65 5.05 -9.17
CA CYS A 242 5.70 3.66 -8.72
C CYS A 242 7.08 3.02 -8.94
N HIS A 243 7.36 1.90 -8.26
CA HIS A 243 8.53 1.07 -8.52
C HIS A 243 8.59 0.63 -10.00
N PRO A 244 9.76 0.55 -10.67
CA PRO A 244 9.84 0.31 -12.11
C PRO A 244 9.18 -0.97 -12.65
N SER A 245 9.03 -2.04 -11.85
CA SER A 245 8.29 -3.27 -12.25
C SER A 245 6.76 -3.12 -12.20
N CYS A 246 6.26 -2.04 -11.59
CA CYS A 246 4.84 -1.80 -11.37
C CYS A 246 4.22 -0.89 -12.44
N GLN A 247 2.97 -1.20 -12.85
CA GLN A 247 2.17 -0.35 -13.74
C GLN A 247 1.18 0.54 -12.95
N LYS A 248 0.66 0.05 -11.81
CA LYS A 248 -0.21 0.80 -10.88
C LYS A 248 0.05 0.41 -9.43
N CYS A 249 0.54 1.34 -8.62
CA CYS A 249 0.76 1.18 -7.17
C CYS A 249 -0.23 2.03 -6.35
N VAL A 250 -0.31 1.76 -5.05
CA VAL A 250 -1.23 2.41 -4.10
C VAL A 250 -0.51 2.63 -2.77
N ASP A 251 -0.64 3.83 -2.19
CA ASP A 251 0.01 4.35 -0.96
C ASP A 251 1.56 4.44 -1.00
N GLU A 252 2.25 3.46 -1.57
CA GLU A 252 3.71 3.31 -1.57
C GLU A 252 4.20 2.80 -2.94
N PRO A 253 5.44 3.09 -3.37
CA PRO A 253 5.94 2.69 -4.69
C PRO A 253 6.02 1.17 -4.89
N GLU A 254 6.27 0.41 -3.81
CA GLU A 254 6.41 -1.06 -3.80
C GLU A 254 5.07 -1.81 -3.72
N LYS A 255 4.00 -1.12 -3.30
CA LYS A 255 2.65 -1.69 -3.12
C LYS A 255 1.91 -1.68 -4.46
N CYS A 256 2.28 -2.63 -5.32
CA CYS A 256 1.70 -2.76 -6.63
C CYS A 256 0.32 -3.46 -6.61
N THR A 257 -0.53 -3.07 -7.56
CA THR A 257 -1.85 -3.67 -7.84
C THR A 257 -1.96 -4.22 -9.26
N VAL A 258 -1.20 -3.67 -10.20
CA VAL A 258 -1.06 -4.17 -11.58
C VAL A 258 0.40 -4.07 -11.98
N CYS A 259 1.01 -5.21 -12.28
CA CYS A 259 2.41 -5.29 -12.72
C CYS A 259 2.56 -4.95 -14.20
N LYS A 260 3.80 -4.67 -14.63
CA LYS A 260 4.13 -4.62 -16.07
C LYS A 260 4.22 -6.05 -16.64
N GLU A 261 4.19 -6.14 -17.96
CA GLU A 261 4.42 -7.40 -18.68
C GLU A 261 5.80 -7.98 -18.30
N GLY A 262 5.87 -9.31 -18.13
CA GLY A 262 7.04 -10.00 -17.58
C GLY A 262 7.12 -10.09 -16.04
N PHE A 263 6.09 -9.64 -15.30
CA PHE A 263 6.04 -9.72 -13.85
C PHE A 263 4.68 -10.19 -13.32
N SER A 264 4.67 -11.13 -12.36
CA SER A 264 3.48 -11.53 -11.61
C SER A 264 3.34 -10.78 -10.29
N LEU A 265 2.08 -10.59 -9.87
CA LEU A 265 1.76 -9.96 -8.59
C LEU A 265 1.78 -10.97 -7.45
N ALA A 266 2.84 -10.95 -6.64
CA ALA A 266 2.96 -11.77 -5.44
C ALA A 266 2.92 -10.90 -4.17
N ARG A 267 1.97 -11.19 -3.27
CA ARG A 267 1.82 -10.55 -1.94
C ARG A 267 1.70 -9.01 -1.92
N GLY A 268 1.47 -8.37 -3.07
CA GLY A 268 1.41 -6.91 -3.22
C GLY A 268 2.64 -6.28 -3.87
N SER A 269 3.60 -7.07 -4.34
CA SER A 269 4.76 -6.61 -5.10
C SER A 269 4.92 -7.40 -6.40
N CYS A 270 5.60 -6.83 -7.39
CA CYS A 270 5.78 -7.45 -8.70
C CYS A 270 7.09 -8.24 -8.73
N ILE A 271 6.98 -9.57 -8.75
CA ILE A 271 8.11 -10.47 -8.95
C ILE A 271 8.24 -10.82 -10.45
N PRO A 272 9.46 -11.04 -10.96
CA PRO A 272 9.69 -11.31 -12.38
C PRO A 272 9.27 -12.74 -12.74
N ASP A 273 8.50 -12.89 -13.82
CA ASP A 273 8.10 -14.18 -14.39
C ASP A 273 9.15 -14.68 -15.40
N CYS A 274 10.37 -14.89 -14.92
CA CYS A 274 11.47 -15.39 -15.75
C CYS A 274 11.32 -16.90 -16.00
N GLU A 275 11.38 -17.32 -17.28
CA GLU A 275 11.26 -18.72 -17.66
C GLU A 275 12.44 -19.57 -17.16
N PRO A 276 12.24 -20.88 -16.87
CA PRO A 276 13.30 -21.76 -16.36
C PRO A 276 14.48 -21.88 -17.33
N GLY A 277 15.57 -21.18 -17.02
CA GLY A 277 16.72 -20.96 -17.89
C GLY A 277 17.17 -19.50 -17.96
N THR A 278 16.38 -18.60 -17.38
CA THR A 278 16.68 -17.17 -17.25
C THR A 278 16.70 -16.72 -15.78
N TYR A 279 17.43 -15.64 -15.48
CA TYR A 279 17.41 -14.90 -14.20
C TYR A 279 16.87 -13.49 -14.42
N PHE A 280 16.48 -12.81 -13.34
CA PHE A 280 16.08 -11.40 -13.43
C PHE A 280 17.28 -10.46 -13.27
N ASP A 281 17.57 -9.71 -14.31
CA ASP A 281 18.53 -8.61 -14.31
C ASP A 281 17.85 -7.37 -13.73
N SER A 282 18.31 -6.92 -12.55
CA SER A 282 17.77 -5.77 -11.84
C SER A 282 18.19 -4.42 -12.41
N GLU A 283 19.29 -4.35 -13.16
CA GLU A 283 19.76 -3.11 -13.78
C GLU A 283 19.02 -2.85 -15.10
N LEU A 284 18.81 -3.90 -15.88
CA LEU A 284 18.13 -3.87 -17.17
C LEU A 284 16.61 -4.16 -17.07
N ILE A 285 16.12 -4.52 -15.89
CA ILE A 285 14.71 -4.76 -15.54
C ILE A 285 14.07 -5.77 -16.53
N ARG A 286 14.78 -6.87 -16.79
CA ARG A 286 14.40 -7.90 -17.77
C ARG A 286 14.95 -9.27 -17.38
N CYS A 287 14.46 -10.33 -18.00
CA CYS A 287 15.06 -11.65 -17.85
C CYS A 287 16.29 -11.79 -18.77
N GLY A 288 17.43 -12.23 -18.21
CA GLY A 288 18.66 -12.58 -18.93
C GLY A 288 18.93 -14.09 -18.87
N GLU A 289 19.66 -14.65 -19.82
CA GLU A 289 19.93 -16.10 -19.85
C GLU A 289 20.92 -16.56 -18.77
N CYS A 290 20.68 -17.74 -18.18
CA CYS A 290 21.61 -18.40 -17.28
C CYS A 290 22.86 -18.89 -18.00
N HIS A 291 23.96 -19.05 -17.27
CA HIS A 291 25.13 -19.79 -17.78
C HIS A 291 24.73 -21.20 -18.24
N HIS A 292 25.20 -21.62 -19.41
CA HIS A 292 24.75 -22.84 -20.14
C HIS A 292 24.87 -24.17 -19.36
N THR A 293 25.63 -24.20 -18.27
CA THR A 293 25.76 -25.35 -17.35
C THR A 293 24.54 -25.52 -16.42
N CYS A 294 23.65 -24.53 -16.39
CA CYS A 294 22.64 -24.35 -15.36
C CYS A 294 21.23 -24.30 -15.95
N ARG A 295 20.29 -24.91 -15.24
CA ARG A 295 18.87 -24.97 -15.60
C ARG A 295 18.06 -23.82 -14.98
N THR A 296 18.48 -23.33 -13.83
CA THR A 296 17.94 -22.14 -13.14
C THR A 296 19.05 -21.51 -12.31
N CYS A 297 19.12 -20.18 -12.30
CA CYS A 297 20.18 -19.40 -11.66
C CYS A 297 19.60 -18.14 -10.98
N VAL A 298 20.39 -17.48 -10.13
CA VAL A 298 20.08 -16.15 -9.58
C VAL A 298 20.79 -15.01 -10.33
N GLY A 299 21.79 -15.34 -11.14
CA GLY A 299 22.62 -14.40 -11.89
C GLY A 299 23.34 -15.09 -13.06
N PRO A 300 24.10 -14.34 -13.87
CA PRO A 300 24.70 -14.83 -15.11
C PRO A 300 25.91 -15.77 -14.91
N SER A 301 26.52 -15.84 -13.72
CA SER A 301 27.72 -16.67 -13.51
C SER A 301 27.42 -18.14 -13.27
N ARG A 302 28.38 -19.01 -13.60
CA ARG A 302 28.31 -20.47 -13.40
C ARG A 302 28.31 -20.90 -11.92
N GLU A 303 28.68 -19.99 -11.01
CA GLU A 303 28.61 -20.14 -9.55
C GLU A 303 27.26 -19.68 -8.96
N GLU A 304 26.40 -19.02 -9.75
CA GLU A 304 25.12 -18.43 -9.30
C GLU A 304 23.93 -19.37 -9.58
N CYS A 305 24.19 -20.68 -9.61
CA CYS A 305 23.27 -21.67 -10.16
C CYS A 305 22.50 -22.44 -9.08
N ILE A 306 21.17 -22.29 -9.11
CA ILE A 306 20.23 -22.97 -8.21
C ILE A 306 20.13 -24.46 -8.57
N HIS A 307 20.06 -24.76 -9.88
CA HIS A 307 20.00 -26.13 -10.39
C HIS A 307 20.87 -26.28 -11.64
N CYS A 308 21.65 -27.37 -11.70
CA CYS A 308 22.41 -27.73 -12.89
C CYS A 308 21.50 -28.31 -14.00
N ALA A 309 21.97 -28.21 -15.25
CA ALA A 309 21.36 -28.93 -16.37
C ALA A 309 21.59 -30.45 -16.24
N LYS A 310 20.78 -31.28 -16.93
CA LYS A 310 20.70 -32.74 -16.71
C LYS A 310 22.05 -33.49 -16.89
N SER A 311 22.98 -32.94 -17.67
CA SER A 311 24.31 -33.50 -17.93
C SER A 311 25.41 -32.97 -17.01
N PHE A 312 25.07 -32.15 -16.02
CA PHE A 312 26.02 -31.54 -15.08
C PHE A 312 25.70 -31.98 -13.65
N HIS A 313 26.68 -31.85 -12.77
CA HIS A 313 26.61 -32.22 -11.37
C HIS A 313 26.94 -31.02 -10.49
N PHE A 314 26.27 -30.89 -9.35
CA PHE A 314 26.51 -29.79 -8.43
C PHE A 314 27.67 -30.15 -7.48
N GLN A 315 28.72 -29.33 -7.50
CA GLN A 315 29.88 -29.46 -6.60
C GLN A 315 30.35 -28.06 -6.20
N ASP A 316 30.50 -27.78 -4.90
CA ASP A 316 31.10 -26.52 -4.40
C ASP A 316 30.53 -25.24 -5.07
N TRP A 317 29.19 -25.12 -5.12
CA TRP A 317 28.41 -24.03 -5.73
C TRP A 317 28.49 -23.85 -7.26
N LYS A 318 29.19 -24.73 -7.97
CA LYS A 318 29.32 -24.71 -9.44
C LYS A 318 28.74 -25.99 -10.07
N CYS A 319 28.28 -25.86 -11.32
CA CYS A 319 27.83 -26.99 -12.13
C CYS A 319 28.99 -27.54 -12.98
N VAL A 320 29.47 -28.73 -12.66
CA VAL A 320 30.63 -29.40 -13.31
C VAL A 320 30.16 -30.58 -14.18
N PRO A 321 30.83 -30.88 -15.31
CA PRO A 321 30.43 -31.98 -16.20
C PRO A 321 30.72 -33.38 -15.64
N ALA A 322 31.62 -33.47 -14.65
CA ALA A 322 31.92 -34.68 -13.88
C ALA A 322 32.36 -34.26 -12.47
N CYS A 323 32.19 -35.15 -11.48
CA CYS A 323 32.74 -34.92 -10.14
C CYS A 323 34.27 -35.05 -10.13
N GLY A 324 34.96 -34.24 -9.33
CA GLY A 324 36.42 -34.32 -9.18
C GLY A 324 36.89 -35.56 -8.41
N GLU A 325 38.20 -35.82 -8.40
CA GLU A 325 38.79 -36.89 -7.58
C GLU A 325 38.44 -36.72 -6.10
N GLY A 326 38.17 -37.83 -5.41
CA GLY A 326 37.65 -37.85 -4.04
C GLY A 326 36.16 -37.52 -3.92
N PHE A 327 35.41 -37.43 -5.02
CA PHE A 327 33.94 -37.26 -5.03
C PHE A 327 33.24 -38.29 -5.93
N TYR A 328 31.97 -38.58 -5.63
CA TYR A 328 31.08 -39.45 -6.41
C TYR A 328 29.73 -38.78 -6.66
N PRO A 329 29.06 -39.05 -7.79
CA PRO A 329 27.76 -38.46 -8.10
C PRO A 329 26.61 -39.22 -7.40
N GLU A 330 25.88 -38.55 -6.52
CA GLU A 330 24.71 -39.09 -5.81
C GLU A 330 23.40 -38.48 -6.36
N GLU A 331 22.35 -39.29 -6.47
CA GLU A 331 21.01 -38.83 -6.84
C GLU A 331 20.20 -38.46 -5.60
N MET A 332 19.94 -37.16 -5.42
CA MET A 332 19.16 -36.63 -4.30
C MET A 332 17.67 -36.51 -4.67
N PRO A 333 16.74 -37.07 -3.88
CA PRO A 333 15.30 -36.96 -4.13
C PRO A 333 14.84 -35.50 -4.27
N GLY A 334 14.15 -35.20 -5.37
CA GLY A 334 13.63 -33.86 -5.68
C GLY A 334 14.57 -32.94 -6.45
N LEU A 335 15.84 -33.30 -6.66
CA LEU A 335 16.78 -32.52 -7.48
C LEU A 335 16.86 -33.06 -8.93
N PRO A 336 16.90 -32.19 -9.96
CA PRO A 336 16.91 -32.61 -11.36
C PRO A 336 18.31 -32.96 -11.91
N HIS A 337 19.31 -33.05 -11.05
CA HIS A 337 20.73 -33.28 -11.35
C HIS A 337 21.41 -34.01 -10.17
N LYS A 338 22.56 -34.64 -10.40
CA LYS A 338 23.32 -35.35 -9.36
C LYS A 338 24.16 -34.36 -8.54
N VAL A 339 24.38 -34.67 -7.27
CA VAL A 339 25.23 -33.89 -6.36
C VAL A 339 26.53 -34.65 -6.12
N CYS A 340 27.68 -33.98 -6.24
CA CYS A 340 28.97 -34.59 -5.97
C CYS A 340 29.20 -34.68 -4.45
N ARG A 341 29.02 -35.87 -3.88
CA ARG A 341 29.35 -36.19 -2.48
C ARG A 341 30.84 -36.53 -2.38
N ARG A 342 31.49 -36.16 -1.28
CA ARG A 342 32.88 -36.58 -1.00
C ARG A 342 32.92 -38.05 -0.60
N CYS A 343 33.98 -38.76 -1.00
CA CYS A 343 34.28 -40.11 -0.51
C CYS A 343 34.79 -40.10 0.95
N ASP A 344 34.84 -41.27 1.58
CA ASP A 344 35.43 -41.42 2.92
C ASP A 344 36.91 -41.00 2.92
N GLU A 345 37.43 -40.63 4.10
CA GLU A 345 38.82 -40.22 4.22
C GLU A 345 39.77 -41.32 3.73
N ASN A 346 40.87 -40.87 3.11
CA ASN A 346 41.89 -41.72 2.48
C ASN A 346 41.46 -42.46 1.20
N CYS A 347 40.20 -42.36 0.78
CA CYS A 347 39.75 -42.77 -0.54
C CYS A 347 40.08 -41.73 -1.63
N LEU A 348 40.48 -42.18 -2.82
CA LEU A 348 40.74 -41.34 -4.01
C LEU A 348 39.59 -41.42 -5.03
N SER A 349 38.96 -42.59 -5.17
CA SER A 349 37.76 -42.78 -5.99
C SER A 349 36.83 -43.80 -5.34
N CYS A 350 35.53 -43.48 -5.27
CA CYS A 350 34.48 -44.34 -4.72
C CYS A 350 33.25 -44.35 -5.62
N GLU A 351 32.43 -45.39 -5.53
CA GLU A 351 31.29 -45.59 -6.43
C GLU A 351 30.01 -45.98 -5.68
N GLY A 352 28.93 -45.23 -5.88
CA GLY A 352 27.61 -45.46 -5.27
C GLY A 352 27.51 -45.22 -3.75
N SER A 353 28.63 -45.19 -3.03
CA SER A 353 28.68 -44.84 -1.61
C SER A 353 30.06 -44.34 -1.20
N SER A 354 30.10 -43.40 -0.24
CA SER A 354 31.31 -42.87 0.38
C SER A 354 32.27 -43.97 0.90
N ARG A 355 31.70 -45.09 1.37
CA ARG A 355 32.39 -46.29 1.91
C ARG A 355 32.81 -47.32 0.86
N ASN A 356 32.44 -47.13 -0.39
CA ASN A 356 32.71 -48.08 -1.47
C ASN A 356 33.89 -47.62 -2.33
N CYS A 357 35.10 -47.65 -1.75
CA CYS A 357 36.29 -47.13 -2.39
C CYS A 357 36.86 -48.10 -3.42
N SER A 358 36.98 -47.64 -4.67
CA SER A 358 37.59 -48.38 -5.78
C SER A 358 39.10 -48.15 -5.87
N ARG A 359 39.60 -47.00 -5.37
CA ARG A 359 41.04 -46.65 -5.39
C ARG A 359 41.42 -45.77 -4.20
N CYS A 360 42.46 -46.16 -3.46
CA CYS A 360 42.97 -45.42 -2.29
C CYS A 360 43.94 -44.29 -2.65
N LYS A 361 44.13 -43.34 -1.73
CA LYS A 361 45.22 -42.35 -1.78
C LYS A 361 46.58 -43.03 -1.52
N ALA A 362 47.67 -42.39 -1.95
CA ALA A 362 49.02 -42.90 -1.72
C ALA A 362 49.31 -43.10 -0.22
N GLY A 363 49.95 -44.22 0.13
CA GLY A 363 50.21 -44.62 1.53
C GLY A 363 49.14 -45.52 2.17
N PHE A 364 48.01 -45.75 1.48
CA PHE A 364 46.91 -46.58 1.97
C PHE A 364 46.70 -47.83 1.11
N THR A 365 46.40 -48.95 1.76
CA THR A 365 46.08 -50.23 1.13
C THR A 365 44.57 -50.47 1.14
N GLN A 366 44.06 -51.06 0.05
CA GLN A 366 42.64 -51.35 -0.13
C GLN A 366 42.30 -52.69 0.51
N LEU A 367 41.46 -52.70 1.54
CA LEU A 367 41.00 -53.91 2.22
C LEU A 367 39.49 -54.05 2.06
N GLY A 368 39.06 -54.83 1.08
CA GLY A 368 37.67 -54.85 0.64
C GLY A 368 37.29 -53.51 0.02
N THR A 369 36.32 -52.82 0.60
CA THR A 369 35.85 -51.51 0.10
C THR A 369 36.48 -50.30 0.81
N SER A 370 37.32 -50.52 1.83
CA SER A 370 37.89 -49.46 2.67
C SER A 370 39.40 -49.31 2.51
N CYS A 371 39.90 -48.09 2.67
CA CYS A 371 41.32 -47.77 2.62
C CYS A 371 41.91 -47.67 4.03
N ILE A 372 42.89 -48.51 4.34
CA ILE A 372 43.58 -48.53 5.64
C ILE A 372 45.04 -48.10 5.47
N THR A 373 45.65 -47.55 6.52
CA THR A 373 47.11 -47.40 6.55
C THR A 373 47.76 -48.77 6.72
N ASN A 374 49.00 -48.91 6.25
CA ASN A 374 49.86 -50.06 6.57
C ASN A 374 50.36 -50.04 8.05
N HIS A 375 49.68 -49.30 8.94
CA HIS A 375 50.06 -49.06 10.33
C HIS A 375 48.97 -49.50 11.32
N THR A 376 48.17 -50.53 10.99
CA THR A 376 47.29 -51.22 11.95
C THR A 376 48.05 -52.16 12.89
N CYS A 377 49.23 -51.72 13.34
CA CYS A 377 49.85 -52.12 14.59
C CYS A 377 50.63 -50.92 15.17
N SER A 378 49.93 -49.79 15.37
CA SER A 378 50.30 -48.90 16.47
C SER A 378 50.05 -49.68 17.76
N ASN A 379 51.08 -49.85 18.59
CA ASN A 379 51.06 -50.79 19.72
C ASN A 379 49.93 -50.46 20.70
N ALA A 380 48.82 -51.20 20.60
CA ALA A 380 47.75 -51.23 21.59
C ALA A 380 48.20 -52.07 22.78
N ASP A 381 49.17 -51.53 23.53
CA ASP A 381 49.76 -52.06 24.76
C ASP A 381 50.33 -53.50 24.65
N GLU A 382 51.66 -53.62 24.60
CA GLU A 382 52.34 -54.93 24.74
C GLU A 382 51.90 -55.65 26.03
N THR A 383 51.57 -54.87 27.06
CA THR A 383 51.02 -55.34 28.34
C THR A 383 49.71 -56.11 28.20
N PHE A 384 48.84 -55.74 27.24
CA PHE A 384 47.54 -56.41 27.05
C PHE A 384 47.71 -57.79 26.38
N CYS A 385 48.59 -57.89 25.38
CA CYS A 385 48.94 -59.17 24.75
C CYS A 385 49.60 -60.15 25.74
N GLU A 386 50.52 -59.66 26.59
CA GLU A 386 51.12 -60.48 27.65
C GLU A 386 50.11 -60.88 28.74
N MET A 387 49.19 -60.00 29.14
CA MET A 387 48.14 -60.33 30.11
C MET A 387 47.15 -61.39 29.59
N VAL A 388 46.81 -61.36 28.29
CA VAL A 388 45.93 -62.37 27.68
C VAL A 388 46.62 -63.73 27.54
N LYS A 389 47.91 -63.78 27.15
CA LYS A 389 48.70 -65.03 27.12
C LYS A 389 48.83 -65.66 28.50
N SER A 390 49.27 -64.88 29.49
CA SER A 390 49.60 -65.38 30.83
C SER A 390 48.40 -65.96 31.59
N ASN A 391 47.18 -65.45 31.34
CA ASN A 391 45.96 -65.89 32.04
C ASN A 391 45.12 -66.96 31.29
N ARG A 392 45.62 -67.52 30.17
CA ARG A 392 44.92 -68.55 29.36
C ARG A 392 43.48 -68.21 28.95
N LEU A 393 43.15 -66.93 28.80
CA LEU A 393 41.75 -66.48 28.72
C LEU A 393 40.99 -67.00 27.47
N CYS A 394 41.70 -67.38 26.40
CA CYS A 394 41.09 -67.98 25.21
C CYS A 394 40.59 -69.44 25.41
N GLU A 395 40.89 -70.10 26.55
CA GLU A 395 40.30 -71.42 26.88
C GLU A 395 38.82 -71.32 27.32
N ARG A 396 38.30 -70.12 27.63
CA ARG A 396 36.90 -69.92 28.07
C ARG A 396 36.01 -69.51 26.91
N LYS A 397 34.94 -70.30 26.66
CA LYS A 397 34.01 -70.18 25.50
C LYS A 397 33.46 -68.78 25.20
N LEU A 398 33.38 -67.87 26.17
CA LEU A 398 32.86 -66.51 25.96
C LEU A 398 33.84 -65.57 25.23
N PHE A 399 35.14 -65.85 25.21
CA PHE A 399 36.17 -64.93 24.70
C PHE A 399 36.85 -65.37 23.39
N ILE A 400 36.52 -66.55 22.86
CA ILE A 400 37.08 -67.10 21.61
C ILE A 400 36.93 -66.10 20.44
N GLN A 401 35.80 -65.38 20.38
CA GLN A 401 35.52 -64.42 19.30
C GLN A 401 36.48 -63.22 19.25
N PHE A 402 37.14 -62.86 20.36
CA PHE A 402 38.20 -61.85 20.39
C PHE A 402 39.59 -62.42 20.04
N CYS A 403 39.79 -63.73 20.25
CA CYS A 403 41.08 -64.41 20.01
C CYS A 403 41.26 -64.82 18.52
N CYS A 404 40.17 -64.95 17.75
CA CYS A 404 40.16 -65.45 16.38
C CYS A 404 40.66 -64.48 15.28
N ARG A 405 41.47 -63.45 15.57
CA ARG A 405 42.05 -62.58 14.52
C ARG A 405 43.54 -62.23 14.68
N THR A 406 44.28 -62.95 15.53
CA THR A 406 45.73 -62.75 15.73
C THR A 406 46.58 -64.02 15.64
N CYS A 407 45.98 -65.22 15.53
CA CYS A 407 46.71 -66.50 15.53
C CYS A 407 46.27 -67.47 14.41
N LEU A 408 46.29 -67.00 13.16
CA LEU A 408 46.35 -67.85 11.96
C LEU A 408 47.54 -67.34 11.10
N LEU A 409 48.75 -67.81 11.41
CA LEU A 409 49.40 -68.99 10.82
C LEU A 409 49.97 -68.74 9.41
N ALA A 410 51.23 -68.28 9.40
CA ALA A 410 52.15 -68.37 8.27
C ALA A 410 53.59 -68.38 8.82
N GLY A 411 54.24 -69.55 8.81
CA GLY A 411 55.55 -69.79 9.45
C GLY A 411 55.43 -70.31 10.87
#